data_AF-A0A3A6PAK5-F1
#
_entry.id   AF-A0A3A6PAK5-F1
#
_cell.length_a   1.000
_cell.length_b   1.000
_cell.length_c   1.000
_cell.angle_alpha   90.00
_cell.angle_beta   90.00
_cell.angle_gamma   90.00
#
_symmetry.space_group_name_H-M   'P 1'
#
loop_
_entity.id
_entity.type
_entity.pdbx_description
1 polymer ?
#
loop_
_entity_poly.entity_id
_entity_poly.type
_entity_poly.pdbx_seq_one_letter_code
_entity_poly.pdbx_strand_id
1 'polypeptide(L)'
;MTEAAVPEEYSVIQFPKGQYLVIQGEGKTADELSSSLTGIAFGQVLPAADKFAYVGGPNATVEKGRRDGPVYGEMWIPVVPK
;
A
#
# COMPACT_ATOMS: atom_id res chain seq x y z
N MET A 1 14.49 -14.12 -7.59
CA MET A 1 13.46 -15.08 -7.15
C MET A 1 14.11 -15.92 -6.06
N THR A 2 13.46 -16.11 -4.93
CA THR A 2 13.96 -17.05 -3.91
C THR A 2 13.56 -18.45 -4.36
N GLU A 3 14.50 -19.38 -4.49
CA GLU A 3 14.27 -20.76 -4.97
C GLU A 3 13.60 -21.66 -3.93
N ALA A 4 13.44 -21.19 -2.69
CA ALA A 4 12.82 -21.97 -1.62
C ALA A 4 11.31 -22.11 -1.82
N ALA A 5 10.81 -23.34 -1.70
CA ALA A 5 9.38 -23.60 -1.67
C ALA A 5 8.74 -22.91 -0.45
N VAL A 6 7.61 -22.25 -0.69
CA VAL A 6 6.83 -21.60 0.37
C VAL A 6 5.95 -22.67 1.02
N PRO A 7 5.83 -22.72 2.37
CA PRO A 7 4.94 -23.67 3.02
C PRO A 7 3.50 -23.51 2.52
N GLU A 8 2.71 -24.59 2.52
CA GLU A 8 1.35 -24.60 1.92
C GLU A 8 0.42 -23.52 2.51
N GLU A 9 0.68 -23.06 3.74
CA GLU A 9 -0.12 -22.03 4.41
C GLU A 9 0.16 -20.59 3.92
N TYR A 10 1.19 -20.39 3.10
CA TYR A 10 1.63 -19.08 2.66
C TYR A 10 1.51 -18.92 1.15
N SER A 11 1.09 -17.73 0.73
CA SER A 11 1.04 -17.35 -0.68
C SER A 11 2.18 -16.39 -1.03
N VAL A 12 2.80 -16.60 -2.18
CA VAL A 12 3.75 -15.64 -2.75
C VAL A 12 2.98 -14.53 -3.46
N ILE A 13 3.06 -13.32 -2.95
CA ILE A 13 2.51 -12.12 -3.60
C ILE A 13 3.69 -11.35 -4.21
N GLN A 14 3.68 -11.19 -5.53
CA GLN A 14 4.71 -10.43 -6.24
C GLN A 14 4.24 -9.01 -6.52
N PHE A 15 4.99 -8.04 -6.01
CA PHE A 15 4.80 -6.64 -6.34
C PHE A 15 5.55 -6.32 -7.63
N PRO A 16 4.86 -5.92 -8.71
CA PRO A 16 5.50 -5.67 -10.00
C PRO A 16 6.46 -4.47 -9.90
N LYS A 17 7.57 -4.50 -10.65
CA LYS A 17 8.42 -3.32 -10.81
C LYS A 17 7.64 -2.23 -11.57
N GLY A 18 7.67 -0.99 -11.09
CA GLY A 18 6.97 0.11 -11.73
C GLY A 18 6.92 1.36 -10.87
N GLN A 19 6.07 2.31 -11.27
CA GLN A 19 5.76 3.48 -10.46
C GLN A 19 4.71 3.12 -9.41
N TYR A 20 4.88 3.69 -8.23
CA TYR A 20 3.96 3.52 -7.11
C TYR A 20 3.55 4.89 -6.60
N LEU A 21 2.24 5.04 -6.38
CA LEU A 21 1.73 6.08 -5.50
C LEU A 21 2.02 5.64 -4.06
N VAL A 22 2.70 6.49 -3.31
CA VAL A 22 3.02 6.27 -1.90
C VAL A 22 2.30 7.33 -1.07
N ILE A 23 1.42 6.90 -0.17
CA ILE A 23 0.70 7.79 0.76
C ILE A 23 1.13 7.45 2.17
N GLN A 24 1.66 8.42 2.89
CA GLN A 24 2.11 8.26 4.26
C GLN A 24 1.02 8.70 5.23
N GLY A 25 1.00 8.11 6.42
CA GLY A 25 0.09 8.54 7.48
C GLY A 25 0.33 7.81 8.78
N GLU A 26 -0.58 8.08 9.73
CA GLU A 26 -0.54 7.56 11.08
C GLU A 26 -1.94 7.10 11.51
N GLY A 27 -2.00 6.14 12.42
CA GLY A 27 -3.22 5.62 13.03
C GLY A 27 -2.96 5.08 14.42
N LYS A 28 -3.98 4.97 15.28
CA LYS A 28 -3.77 4.44 16.65
C LYS A 28 -3.47 2.94 16.63
N THR A 29 -3.95 2.25 15.61
CA THR A 29 -3.69 0.83 15.34
C THR A 29 -3.27 0.62 13.88
N ALA A 30 -2.69 -0.55 13.58
CA ALA A 30 -2.37 -0.94 12.21
C ALA A 30 -3.64 -0.98 11.32
N ASP A 31 -4.77 -1.45 11.86
CA ASP A 31 -6.04 -1.50 11.15
C ASP A 31 -6.59 -0.11 10.83
N GLU A 32 -6.48 0.83 11.79
CA GLU A 32 -6.90 2.22 11.58
C GLU A 32 -6.00 2.90 10.54
N LEU A 33 -4.68 2.72 10.64
CA LEU A 33 -3.73 3.20 9.64
C LEU A 33 -4.09 2.67 8.24
N SER A 34 -4.32 1.36 8.12
CA SER A 34 -4.65 0.72 6.84
C SER A 34 -5.97 1.21 6.26
N SER A 35 -7.03 1.27 7.08
CA SER A 35 -8.35 1.73 6.65
C SER A 35 -8.34 3.20 6.26
N SER A 36 -7.64 4.04 7.02
CA SER A 36 -7.49 5.48 6.75
C SER A 36 -6.76 5.71 5.42
N LEU A 37 -5.58 5.11 5.25
CA LEU A 37 -4.80 5.25 4.02
C LEU A 37 -5.53 4.70 2.80
N THR A 38 -6.25 3.58 2.94
CA THR A 38 -7.09 3.03 1.87
C THR A 38 -8.21 4.01 1.48
N GLY A 39 -8.91 4.57 2.47
CA GLY A 39 -9.97 5.56 2.24
C GLY A 39 -9.46 6.81 1.53
N ILE A 40 -8.32 7.35 1.94
CA ILE A 40 -7.67 8.50 1.30
C ILE A 40 -7.26 8.16 -0.12
N ALA A 41 -6.60 7.02 -0.32
CA ALA A 41 -6.08 6.62 -1.61
C ALA A 41 -7.18 6.47 -2.67
N PHE A 42 -8.20 5.68 -2.37
CA PHE A 42 -9.26 5.33 -3.32
C PHE A 42 -10.41 6.33 -3.34
N GLY A 43 -10.68 7.02 -2.24
CA GLY A 43 -11.76 8.00 -2.15
C GLY A 43 -11.37 9.40 -2.59
N GLN A 44 -10.07 9.75 -2.56
CA GLN A 44 -9.61 11.12 -2.80
C GLN A 44 -8.48 11.20 -3.83
N VAL A 45 -7.35 10.54 -3.55
CA VAL A 45 -6.12 10.74 -4.35
C VAL A 45 -6.27 10.19 -5.77
N LEU A 46 -6.69 8.93 -5.92
CA LEU A 46 -6.85 8.29 -7.23
C LEU A 46 -7.93 8.95 -8.09
N PRO A 47 -9.13 9.30 -7.56
CA PRO A 47 -10.14 10.04 -8.32
C PRO A 47 -9.66 11.42 -8.81
N ALA A 48 -8.83 12.11 -8.03
CA ALA A 48 -8.33 13.45 -8.35
C ALA A 48 -7.04 13.45 -9.21
N ALA A 49 -6.46 12.28 -9.50
CA ALA A 49 -5.18 12.21 -10.20
C ALA A 49 -5.35 12.39 -11.72
N ASP A 50 -4.71 13.40 -12.31
CA ASP A 50 -4.77 13.63 -13.77
C ASP A 50 -3.63 12.99 -14.56
N LYS A 51 -2.55 12.59 -13.89
CA LYS A 51 -1.30 12.16 -14.55
C LYS A 51 -1.05 10.65 -14.50
N PHE A 52 -1.79 9.94 -13.66
CA PHE A 52 -1.60 8.51 -13.47
C PHE A 52 -2.92 7.84 -13.11
N ALA A 53 -2.99 6.53 -13.30
CA ALA A 53 -4.15 5.70 -13.01
C ALA A 53 -3.75 4.42 -12.28
N TYR A 54 -4.64 3.96 -11.39
CA TYR A 54 -4.58 2.60 -10.85
C TYR A 54 -5.36 1.67 -11.78
N VAL A 55 -4.68 0.65 -12.32
CA VAL A 55 -5.25 -0.32 -13.28
C VAL A 55 -5.37 -1.73 -12.69
N GLY A 56 -5.27 -1.86 -11.36
CA GLY A 56 -5.27 -3.14 -10.66
C GLY A 56 -3.86 -3.62 -10.31
N GLY A 57 -3.80 -4.66 -9.46
CA GLY A 57 -2.55 -5.24 -8.95
C GLY A 57 -2.48 -5.21 -7.42
N PRO A 58 -1.49 -5.90 -6.83
CA PRO A 58 -1.33 -5.93 -5.39
C PRO A 58 -0.97 -4.55 -4.84
N ASN A 59 -1.65 -4.13 -3.79
CA ASN A 59 -1.34 -2.95 -2.98
C ASN A 59 -1.12 -3.40 -1.53
N ALA A 60 -0.42 -2.58 -0.75
CA ALA A 60 -0.15 -2.88 0.64
C ALA A 60 -0.05 -1.62 1.49
N THR A 61 -0.49 -1.73 2.73
CA THR A 61 -0.09 -0.82 3.80
C THR A 61 1.11 -1.42 4.53
N VAL A 62 2.22 -0.69 4.55
CA VAL A 62 3.45 -1.05 5.24
C VAL A 62 3.52 -0.28 6.55
N GLU A 63 3.34 -0.98 7.67
CA GLU A 63 3.66 -0.44 8.99
C GLU A 63 5.17 -0.24 9.10
N LYS A 64 5.60 0.99 9.37
CA LYS A 64 7.02 1.34 9.53
C LYS A 64 7.47 1.39 10.98
N GLY A 65 6.53 1.54 11.92
CA GLY A 65 6.80 1.49 13.35
C GLY A 65 5.79 2.30 14.15
N ARG A 66 6.18 2.67 15.38
CA ARG A 66 5.40 3.53 16.26
C ARG A 66 6.21 4.76 16.66
N ARG A 67 5.56 5.92 16.71
CA ARG A 67 6.14 7.18 17.18
C ARG A 67 5.17 7.79 18.17
N ASP A 68 5.60 7.95 19.42
CA ASP A 68 4.82 8.60 20.50
C ASP A 68 3.43 8.00 20.76
N GLY A 69 3.24 6.72 20.44
CA GLY A 69 1.99 5.98 20.60
C GLY A 69 1.41 5.51 19.28
N PRO A 70 1.02 6.41 18.36
CA PRO A 70 0.50 6.06 17.03
C PRO A 70 1.44 5.17 16.21
N VAL A 71 0.84 4.29 15.41
CA VAL A 71 1.49 3.54 14.35
C VAL A 71 1.62 4.45 13.12
N TYR A 72 2.80 4.50 12.52
CA TYR A 72 3.01 5.23 11.27
C TYR A 72 3.43 4.27 10.16
N GLY A 73 3.07 4.61 8.92
CA GLY A 73 3.36 3.76 7.78
C GLY A 73 2.94 4.39 6.46
N GLU A 74 2.89 3.55 5.43
CA GLU A 74 2.67 3.99 4.06
C GLU A 74 1.77 3.01 3.32
N MET A 75 0.92 3.51 2.44
CA MET A 75 0.21 2.69 1.46
C MET A 75 0.90 2.81 0.10
N TRP A 76 1.17 1.66 -0.51
CA TRP A 76 1.81 1.54 -1.81
C TRP A 76 0.80 1.01 -2.83
N ILE A 77 0.55 1.79 -3.88
CA ILE A 77 -0.38 1.42 -4.96
C ILE A 77 0.34 1.50 -6.30
N PRO A 78 0.39 0.41 -7.09
CA PRO A 78 1.01 0.43 -8.40
C PRO A 78 0.19 1.33 -9.33
N VAL A 79 0.85 2.24 -10.05
CA VAL A 79 0.19 3.15 -10.98
C VAL A 79 0.90 3.17 -12.33
N VAL A 80 0.16 3.55 -13.36
CA VAL A 80 0.69 3.80 -14.70
C VAL A 80 0.41 5.25 -15.10
N PRO A 81 1.25 5.88 -15.94
CA PRO A 81 0.91 7.15 -16.56
C PRO A 81 -0.42 7.06 -17.32
N LYS A 82 -1.19 8.16 -17.30
CA LYS A 82 -2.36 8.33 -18.18
C LYS A 82 -1.93 8.74 -19.58
#